data_AF-A0A0R1Y0P9-F1
#
_entry.id   AF-A0A0R1Y0P9-F1
#
_cell.length_a   1.000
_cell.length_b   1.000
_cell.length_c   1.000
_cell.angle_alpha   90.00
_cell.angle_beta   90.00
_cell.angle_gamma   90.00
#
_symmetry.space_group_name_H-M   'P 1'
#
loop_
_entity.id
_entity.type
_entity.pdbx_description
1 polymer ?
#
loop_
_entity_poly.entity_id
_entity_poly.type
_entity_poly.pdbx_seq_one_letter_code
_entity_poly.pdbx_strand_id
1 'polypeptide(L)'
;MYGQDIVCAAVSATTIGTTNSLKDLAGLEPVVESDQTNGGYLDVTISLHVDQEKVLISQVLLENLLGTLQSIQKNYSNYLIVKNDTSTD
;
A
#
# COMPACT_ATOMS: atom_id res chain seq x y z
N MET A 1 -10.11 -19.19 10.95
CA MET A 1 -9.60 -18.28 12.00
C MET A 1 -8.12 -17.96 11.80
N TYR A 2 -7.17 -18.89 11.93
CA TYR A 2 -5.73 -18.54 11.93
C TYR A 2 -5.16 -17.87 10.66
N GLY A 3 -5.69 -18.15 9.46
CA GLY A 3 -5.16 -17.57 8.22
C GLY A 3 -5.50 -16.08 8.03
N GLN A 4 -6.68 -15.66 8.49
CA GLN A 4 -7.17 -14.30 8.28
C GLN A 4 -6.35 -13.28 9.08
N ASP A 5 -6.12 -13.51 10.38
CA ASP A 5 -5.39 -12.56 11.23
C ASP A 5 -3.94 -12.37 10.77
N ILE A 6 -3.31 -13.45 10.29
CA ILE A 6 -1.95 -13.40 9.72
C ILE A 6 -1.92 -12.54 8.45
N VAL A 7 -2.91 -12.71 7.56
CA VAL A 7 -3.01 -11.91 6.33
C VAL A 7 -3.33 -10.45 6.65
N CYS A 8 -4.27 -10.19 7.58
CA CYS A 8 -4.59 -8.82 8.02
C CYS A 8 -3.38 -8.12 8.63
N ALA A 9 -2.61 -8.80 9.48
CA ALA A 9 -1.40 -8.25 10.06
C ALA A 9 -0.34 -7.96 8.99
N ALA A 10 -0.12 -8.88 8.04
CA ALA A 10 0.82 -8.69 6.95
C ALA A 10 0.43 -7.52 6.03
N VAL A 11 -0.85 -7.44 5.63
CA VAL A 11 -1.37 -6.34 4.81
C VAL A 11 -1.21 -5.01 5.55
N SER A 12 -1.62 -4.94 6.82
CA SER A 12 -1.53 -3.71 7.63
C SER A 12 -0.08 -3.24 7.79
N ALA A 13 0.83 -4.15 8.13
CA ALA A 13 2.25 -3.81 8.29
C ALA A 13 2.85 -3.31 6.98
N THR A 14 2.48 -3.92 5.85
CA THR A 14 3.03 -3.55 4.53
C THR A 14 2.47 -2.22 4.08
N THR A 15 1.15 -2.01 4.10
CA THR A 15 0.54 -0.76 3.62
C THR A 15 0.91 0.43 4.48
N ILE A 16 0.79 0.33 5.81
CA ILE A 16 1.15 1.41 6.75
C ILE A 16 2.66 1.68 6.70
N GLY A 17 3.48 0.63 6.61
CA GLY A 17 4.93 0.76 6.47
C GLY A 17 5.32 1.51 5.19
N THR A 18 4.66 1.21 4.07
CA THR A 18 4.86 1.95 2.82
C THR A 18 4.39 3.40 2.93
N THR A 19 3.23 3.67 3.56
CA THR A 19 2.76 5.05 3.81
C THR A 19 3.79 5.88 4.57
N ASN A 20 4.36 5.31 5.63
CA ASN A 20 5.43 5.99 6.38
C ASN A 20 6.70 6.16 5.55
N SER A 21 7.07 5.16 4.76
CA SER A 21 8.25 5.23 3.88
C SER A 21 8.11 6.28 2.78
N LEU A 22 6.89 6.52 2.27
CA LEU A 22 6.64 7.63 1.33
C LEU A 22 6.94 8.98 1.96
N LYS A 23 6.65 9.13 3.26
CA LYS A 23 7.03 10.33 4.03
C LYS A 23 8.52 10.41 4.31
N ASP A 24 9.07 9.37 4.92
CA ASP A 24 10.41 9.41 5.49
C ASP A 24 11.52 9.23 4.44
N LEU A 25 11.27 8.47 3.37
CA LEU A 25 12.26 8.16 2.34
C LEU A 25 12.03 8.94 1.04
N ALA A 26 10.78 9.09 0.59
CA ALA A 26 10.49 9.87 -0.62
C ALA A 26 10.27 11.37 -0.35
N GLY A 27 10.17 11.78 0.92
CA GLY A 27 9.93 13.18 1.29
C GLY A 27 8.61 13.73 0.73
N LEU A 28 7.61 12.86 0.56
CA LEU A 28 6.24 13.21 0.17
C LEU A 28 5.37 13.34 1.41
N GLU A 29 4.25 14.06 1.32
CA GLU A 29 3.25 14.10 2.39
C GLU A 29 1.97 13.45 1.85
N PRO A 30 1.76 12.13 2.09
CA PRO A 30 0.56 11.44 1.63
C PRO A 30 -0.68 11.96 2.35
N VAL A 31 -1.77 12.13 1.62
CA VAL A 31 -3.11 12.32 2.20
C VAL A 31 -3.63 10.93 2.58
N VAL A 32 -3.95 10.75 3.85
CA VAL A 32 -4.40 9.46 4.39
C VAL A 32 -5.81 9.58 4.91
N GLU A 33 -6.71 8.75 4.42
CA GLU A 33 -8.03 8.52 4.98
C GLU A 33 -8.07 7.09 5.53
N SER A 34 -8.54 6.92 6.78
CA SER A 34 -8.60 5.59 7.39
C SER A 34 -9.76 5.48 8.36
N ASP A 35 -10.34 4.28 8.41
CA ASP A 35 -11.39 3.92 9.35
C ASP A 35 -11.11 2.50 9.87
N GLN A 36 -11.03 2.33 11.18
CA GLN A 36 -10.80 1.01 11.78
C GLN A 36 -12.10 0.21 11.99
N THR A 37 -13.26 0.84 11.78
CA THR A 37 -14.57 0.21 11.92
C THR A 37 -14.94 -0.63 10.69
N ASN A 38 -15.91 -1.54 10.83
CA ASN A 38 -16.48 -2.34 9.72
C ASN A 38 -15.48 -3.14 8.86
N GLY A 39 -14.36 -3.61 9.45
CA GLY A 39 -13.37 -4.44 8.74
C GLY A 39 -12.13 -3.70 8.26
N GLY A 40 -12.05 -2.39 8.49
CA GLY A 40 -10.88 -1.58 8.19
C GLY A 40 -10.91 -0.95 6.80
N TYR A 41 -10.48 0.30 6.71
CA TYR A 41 -10.30 1.07 5.49
C TYR A 41 -9.02 1.88 5.58
N LEU A 42 -8.30 1.95 4.46
CA LEU A 42 -7.11 2.77 4.29
C LEU A 42 -7.04 3.23 2.84
N ASP A 43 -7.12 4.54 2.63
CA ASP A 43 -6.81 5.22 1.38
C ASP A 43 -5.58 6.10 1.57
N VAL A 44 -4.67 6.04 0.60
CA VAL A 44 -3.43 6.80 0.63
C VAL A 44 -3.25 7.40 -0.75
N THR A 45 -3.36 8.73 -0.80
CA THR A 45 -3.20 9.49 -2.04
C THR A 45 -1.93 10.33 -1.96
N ILE A 46 -1.06 10.20 -2.97
CA ILE A 46 0.12 11.05 -3.13
C ILE A 46 -0.09 12.04 -4.28
N SER A 47 0.26 13.29 -4.06
CA SER A 47 0.32 14.27 -5.15
C SER A 47 1.64 14.12 -5.89
N LEU A 48 1.59 14.01 -7.22
CA LEU A 48 2.81 13.99 -8.03
C LEU A 48 3.51 15.36 -7.96
N HIS A 49 4.79 15.34 -7.60
CA HIS A 49 5.63 16.52 -7.51
C HIS A 49 6.49 16.64 -8.78
N VAL A 50 6.98 17.84 -9.09
CA VAL A 50 7.92 18.07 -10.21
C VAL A 50 9.33 17.51 -9.94
N ASP A 51 9.60 17.09 -8.71
CA ASP A 51 10.88 16.53 -8.29
C ASP A 51 11.00 15.07 -8.73
N GLN A 52 11.85 14.82 -9.72
CA GLN A 52 12.07 13.50 -10.32
C GLN A 52 12.63 12.49 -9.32
N GLU A 53 13.44 12.91 -8.34
CA GLU A 53 14.01 11.99 -7.35
C GLU A 53 12.91 11.46 -6.43
N LYS A 54 12.05 12.35 -5.93
CA LYS A 54 10.91 11.97 -5.10
C LYS A 54 9.94 11.05 -5.84
N VAL A 55 9.65 11.37 -7.11
CA VAL A 55 8.81 10.53 -7.98
C VAL A 55 9.42 9.14 -8.11
N LEU A 56 10.71 9.03 -8.41
CA LEU A 56 11.38 7.74 -8.56
C LEU A 56 11.33 6.91 -7.27
N ILE A 57 11.66 7.51 -6.12
CA ILE A 57 11.62 6.79 -4.83
C ILE A 57 10.20 6.33 -4.52
N SER A 58 9.20 7.20 -4.72
CA SER A 58 7.80 6.85 -4.49
C SER A 58 7.32 5.70 -5.38
N GLN A 59 7.71 5.70 -6.65
CA GLN A 59 7.38 4.63 -7.59
C GLN A 59 7.98 3.29 -7.14
N VAL A 60 9.25 3.28 -6.73
CA VAL A 60 9.91 2.07 -6.21
C VAL A 60 9.21 1.53 -4.97
N LEU A 61 8.81 2.41 -4.04
CA LEU A 61 8.08 2.02 -2.84
C LEU A 61 6.69 1.43 -3.16
N LEU A 62 5.97 2.03 -4.10
CA LEU A 62 4.64 1.56 -4.52
C LEU A 62 4.72 0.26 -5.33
N GLU A 63 5.72 0.10 -6.19
CA GLU A 63 5.97 -1.17 -6.89
C GLU A 63 6.35 -2.29 -5.91
N ASN A 64 7.16 -1.99 -4.89
CA ASN A 64 7.47 -2.94 -3.83
C ASN A 64 6.23 -3.35 -3.03
N LEU A 65 5.35 -2.40 -2.69
CA LEU A 65 4.07 -2.68 -2.04
C LEU A 65 3.21 -3.60 -2.90
N LEU A 66 3.02 -3.27 -4.18
CA LEU A 66 2.24 -4.08 -5.12
C LEU A 66 2.80 -5.52 -5.22
N GLY A 67 4.11 -5.67 -5.42
CA GLY A 67 4.76 -6.98 -5.51
C GLY A 67 4.63 -7.79 -4.22
N THR A 68 4.71 -7.14 -3.06
CA THR A 68 4.52 -7.78 -1.75
C THR A 68 3.08 -8.25 -1.56
N LEU A 69 2.08 -7.42 -1.86
CA LEU A 69 0.67 -7.79 -1.77
C LEU A 69 0.31 -8.93 -2.73
N GLN A 70 0.81 -8.90 -3.97
CA GLN A 70 0.64 -9.99 -4.94
C GLN A 70 1.28 -11.30 -4.45
N SER A 71 2.42 -11.22 -3.78
CA SER A 71 3.09 -12.38 -3.19
C SER A 71 2.30 -12.98 -2.02
N ILE A 72 1.67 -12.13 -1.19
CA ILE A 72 0.74 -12.58 -0.13
C ILE A 72 -0.47 -13.26 -0.78
N GLN A 73 -1.11 -12.64 -1.77
CA GLN A 73 -2.26 -13.22 -2.49
C GLN A 73 -1.93 -14.60 -3.07
N LYS A 74 -0.75 -14.79 -3.66
CA LYS A 74 -0.35 -16.08 -4.25
C LYS A 74 -0.41 -17.24 -3.24
N ASN A 75 -0.08 -16.97 -1.98
CA ASN A 75 -0.07 -17.97 -0.91
C ASN A 75 -1.39 -18.03 -0.12
N TYR A 76 -2.19 -16.95 -0.17
CA TYR A 76 -3.39 -16.75 0.65
C TYR A 76 -4.58 -16.21 -0.17
N SER A 77 -4.81 -16.76 -1.36
CA SER A 77 -5.78 -16.24 -2.34
C SER A 77 -7.24 -16.23 -1.87
N ASN A 78 -7.56 -17.02 -0.83
CA ASN A 78 -8.88 -17.01 -0.20
C ASN A 78 -9.13 -15.80 0.72
N TYR A 79 -8.08 -15.02 1.04
CA TYR A 79 -8.13 -13.95 2.05
C TYR A 79 -7.75 -12.56 1.50
N LEU A 80 -7.10 -12.49 0.35
CA LEU A 80 -6.64 -11.24 -0.26
C LEU A 80 -6.90 -11.23 -1.76
N ILE A 81 -7.47 -10.13 -2.24
CA ILE A 81 -7.59 -9.81 -3.66
C ILE A 81 -6.88 -8.49 -3.91
N VAL A 82 -5.92 -8.50 -4.83
CA VAL A 82 -5.14 -7.35 -5.27
C VAL A 82 -5.59 -7.02 -6.70
N LYS A 83 -6.01 -5.78 -6.88
CA LYS A 83 -6.33 -5.22 -8.19
C LYS A 83 -5.39 -4.04 -8.42
N ASN A 84 -4.79 -3.99 -9.59
CA ASN A 84 -4.03 -2.84 -10.05
C ASN A 84 -4.84 -2.21 -11.18
N ASP A 85 -5.32 -1.00 -10.99
CA ASP A 85 -6.05 -0.26 -12.00
C ASP A 85 -5.09 0.78 -12.60
N THR A 86 -4.75 0.60 -13.87
CA THR A 86 -3.88 1.52 -14.62
C THR A 86 -4.68 2.47 -15.49
N SER A 87 -5.99 2.58 -15.24
CA SER A 87 -6.86 3.48 -15.99
C SER A 87 -6.46 4.93 -15.70
N THR A 88 -5.82 5.56 -16.69
CA THR A 88 -5.63 7.01 -16.75
C THR A 88 -6.94 7.62 -17.25
N ASP A 89 -7.83 7.99 -16.34
CA ASP A 89 -8.87 8.96 -16.63
C ASP A 89 -8.27 10.38 -16.72
#